data_AF-A0A933SFI7-F1
#
_entry.id   AF-A0A933SFI7-F1
#
_cell.length_a   1.000
_cell.length_b   1.000
_cell.length_c   1.000
_cell.angle_alpha   90.00
_cell.angle_beta   90.00
_cell.angle_gamma   90.00
#
_symmetry.space_group_name_H-M   'P 1'
#
loop_
_entity.id
_entity.type
_entity.pdbx_description
1 polymer ?
#
loop_
_entity_poly.entity_id
_entity_poly.type
_entity_poly.pdbx_seq_one_letter_code
_entity_poly.pdbx_strand_id
1 'polypeptide(L)'
;MSAAGLSSRGLLLAVPALLALAVSAHAAVVMQEKTVSNGFGGFGNGTSERTIVIAGDRSRTDESSTYTGRFKTLAGGGKPKASAEITRLDREVFWYLDPAKKQYSELTFAQLREQIAKGMADAQSEMAKPEARKPDDVVTTFKVDVKRTGKKETINGFAAEEFVVTLTATSKDKSSGQEVGSYTMTMDQWLSTAVPGQAEVQAFYKQMAAKLGMDPQLQRAAGAAMAMYGDAMKEIAAKMKDMKGYPVRSTLTIQLGAVLTPEQQAELEKKQAAEQQAAAEEKKKKDAEKDAAAQGNAAQSLASGNVSGAVGGFLGRRLAKAAEKKANANAQSNAGTPGSSASITVVTDLVSVTTGATTASFDVPSDFKKVERK
;
A
#
# COMPACT_ATOMS: atom_id res chain seq x y z
N MET A 1 -21.56 -80.29 44.00
CA MET A 1 -20.43 -80.99 43.37
C MET A 1 -19.72 -80.01 42.45
N SER A 2 -18.41 -79.87 42.64
CA SER A 2 -17.33 -79.20 41.87
C SER A 2 -17.60 -77.82 41.22
N ALA A 3 -16.95 -76.69 41.59
CA ALA A 3 -15.53 -76.34 41.81
C ALA A 3 -14.78 -75.89 40.53
N ALA A 4 -14.33 -74.62 40.54
CA ALA A 4 -13.18 -73.97 39.88
C ALA A 4 -13.59 -72.57 39.36
N GLY A 5 -12.95 -71.43 39.67
CA GLY A 5 -11.76 -71.14 40.47
C GLY A 5 -11.65 -69.62 40.70
N LEU A 6 -10.91 -69.22 41.75
CA LEU A 6 -10.53 -67.83 42.03
C LEU A 6 -9.40 -67.37 41.09
N SER A 7 -9.43 -66.12 40.66
CA SER A 7 -8.21 -65.31 40.49
C SER A 7 -8.51 -63.82 40.62
N SER A 8 -7.62 -63.17 41.36
CA SER A 8 -7.53 -61.78 41.77
C SER A 8 -7.11 -60.81 40.65
N ARG A 9 -7.18 -59.50 40.95
CA ARG A 9 -6.77 -58.29 40.19
C ARG A 9 -7.93 -57.68 39.39
N GLY A 10 -8.49 -56.50 39.70
CA GLY A 10 -7.91 -55.27 40.22
C GLY A 10 -7.69 -54.30 39.07
N LEU A 11 -8.58 -53.31 38.87
CA LEU A 11 -8.22 -51.97 38.41
C LEU A 11 -9.45 -51.04 38.49
N LEU A 12 -9.32 -49.97 39.28
CA LEU A 12 -10.11 -48.75 39.13
C LEU A 12 -9.93 -48.24 37.69
N LEU A 13 -11.02 -48.08 36.94
CA LEU A 13 -11.01 -47.27 35.73
C LEU A 13 -11.02 -45.79 36.13
N ALA A 14 -9.82 -45.22 36.19
CA ALA A 14 -9.61 -43.79 36.16
C ALA A 14 -10.08 -43.25 34.80
N VAL A 15 -11.07 -42.36 34.82
CA VAL A 15 -11.45 -41.53 33.68
C VAL A 15 -10.34 -40.49 33.50
N PRO A 16 -9.58 -40.45 32.39
CA PRO A 16 -8.78 -39.28 32.11
C PRO A 16 -9.72 -38.17 31.65
N ALA A 17 -9.92 -37.19 32.54
CA ALA A 17 -10.41 -35.88 32.15
C ALA A 17 -9.39 -35.26 31.19
N LEU A 18 -9.57 -35.50 29.89
CA LEU A 18 -8.98 -34.68 28.84
C LEU A 18 -9.58 -33.28 28.99
N LEU A 19 -8.87 -32.43 29.73
CA LEU A 19 -8.88 -30.98 29.53
C LEU A 19 -8.38 -30.75 28.09
N ALA A 20 -9.28 -30.90 27.13
CA ALA A 20 -9.16 -30.21 25.87
C ALA A 20 -9.17 -28.73 26.24
N LEU A 21 -8.00 -28.11 26.21
CA LEU A 21 -7.90 -26.67 26.03
C LEU A 21 -8.72 -26.38 24.78
N ALA A 22 -9.95 -25.92 24.97
CA ALA A 22 -10.73 -25.30 23.93
C ALA A 22 -9.96 -24.04 23.55
N VAL A 23 -8.97 -24.19 22.67
CA VAL A 23 -8.52 -23.08 21.83
C VAL A 23 -9.81 -22.63 21.16
N SER A 24 -10.30 -21.46 21.54
CA SER A 24 -11.36 -20.78 20.82
C SER A 24 -10.87 -20.70 19.38
N ALA A 25 -11.30 -21.63 18.54
CA ALA A 25 -10.97 -21.63 17.14
C ALA A 25 -11.74 -20.47 16.55
N HIS A 26 -11.16 -19.26 16.62
CA HIS A 26 -11.70 -18.12 15.90
C HIS A 26 -11.77 -18.53 14.44
N ALA A 27 -12.98 -18.49 13.88
CA ALA A 27 -13.20 -18.78 12.47
C ALA A 27 -12.30 -17.85 11.66
N ALA A 28 -11.59 -18.40 10.68
CA ALA A 28 -10.85 -17.56 9.75
C ALA A 28 -11.83 -16.75 8.92
N VAL A 29 -11.48 -15.50 8.63
CA VAL A 29 -12.21 -14.63 7.73
C VAL A 29 -11.43 -14.58 6.43
N VAL A 30 -12.07 -14.95 5.32
CA VAL A 30 -11.50 -14.86 3.97
C VAL A 30 -12.27 -13.79 3.20
N MET A 31 -11.58 -12.73 2.80
CA MET A 31 -12.11 -11.61 2.03
C MET A 31 -11.47 -11.60 0.65
N GLN A 32 -12.27 -11.47 -0.40
CA GLN A 32 -11.78 -11.22 -1.75
C GLN A 32 -12.13 -9.81 -2.16
N GLU A 33 -11.18 -9.10 -2.75
CA GLU A 33 -11.38 -7.76 -3.21
C GLU A 33 -10.80 -7.56 -4.60
N LYS A 34 -11.43 -6.65 -5.35
CA LYS A 34 -10.96 -6.20 -6.65
C LYS A 34 -10.79 -4.69 -6.60
N THR A 35 -9.60 -4.23 -6.99
CA THR A 35 -9.30 -2.80 -7.11
C THR A 35 -9.05 -2.45 -8.56
N VAL A 36 -9.66 -1.36 -9.03
CA VAL A 36 -9.36 -0.73 -10.32
C VAL A 36 -8.86 0.68 -10.05
N SER A 37 -7.68 1.01 -10.56
CA SER A 37 -7.10 2.34 -10.45
C SER A 37 -6.99 2.98 -11.83
N ASN A 38 -7.34 4.26 -11.89
CA ASN A 38 -7.14 5.15 -13.01
C ASN A 38 -6.42 6.38 -12.48
N GLY A 39 -5.16 6.58 -12.84
CA GLY A 39 -4.44 7.78 -12.43
C GLY A 39 -4.18 8.74 -13.58
N PHE A 40 -3.59 9.88 -13.22
CA PHE A 40 -3.44 11.02 -14.09
C PHE A 40 -2.63 10.68 -15.35
N GLY A 41 -3.16 11.01 -16.53
CA GLY A 41 -2.49 10.75 -17.81
C GLY A 41 -2.22 9.26 -18.10
N GLY A 42 -2.91 8.35 -17.42
CA GLY A 42 -2.70 6.90 -17.50
C GLY A 42 -1.59 6.37 -16.57
N PHE A 43 -1.03 7.22 -15.69
CA PHE A 43 -0.09 6.81 -14.66
C PHE A 43 -0.84 6.06 -13.55
N GLY A 44 -0.31 4.93 -13.07
CA GLY A 44 -0.97 4.16 -12.01
C GLY A 44 -2.25 3.42 -12.45
N ASN A 45 -2.54 3.34 -13.75
CA ASN A 45 -3.67 2.56 -14.24
C ASN A 45 -3.42 1.06 -14.04
N GLY A 46 -4.39 0.38 -13.45
CA GLY A 46 -4.25 -1.04 -13.20
C GLY A 46 -5.49 -1.69 -12.60
N THR A 47 -5.39 -3.00 -12.46
CA THR A 47 -6.36 -3.81 -11.74
C THR A 47 -5.61 -4.75 -10.82
N SER A 48 -6.07 -4.84 -9.58
CA SER A 48 -5.56 -5.76 -8.57
C SER A 48 -6.70 -6.64 -8.08
N GLU A 49 -6.44 -7.93 -7.92
CA GLU A 49 -7.31 -8.86 -7.22
C GLU A 49 -6.56 -9.38 -6.01
N ARG A 50 -7.15 -9.29 -4.82
CA ARG A 50 -6.53 -9.75 -3.58
C ARG A 50 -7.44 -10.68 -2.81
N THR A 51 -6.84 -11.70 -2.20
CA THR A 51 -7.47 -12.57 -1.21
C THR A 51 -6.77 -12.34 0.12
N ILE A 52 -7.52 -11.88 1.12
CA ILE A 52 -7.06 -11.65 2.48
C ILE A 52 -7.64 -12.75 3.36
N VAL A 53 -6.79 -13.44 4.11
CA VAL A 53 -7.18 -14.41 5.11
C VAL A 53 -6.69 -13.92 6.46
N ILE A 54 -7.60 -13.77 7.44
CA ILE A 54 -7.28 -13.43 8.82
C ILE A 54 -7.75 -14.58 9.71
N ALA A 55 -6.88 -15.11 10.57
CA ALA A 55 -7.20 -16.24 11.43
C ALA A 55 -6.56 -16.08 12.82
N GLY A 56 -7.19 -15.32 13.70
CA GLY A 56 -6.65 -15.01 15.03
C GLY A 56 -5.53 -13.97 14.93
N ASP A 57 -4.30 -14.37 15.20
CA ASP A 57 -3.09 -13.52 15.29
C ASP A 57 -2.23 -13.55 14.02
N ARG A 58 -2.79 -14.04 12.92
CA ARG A 58 -2.08 -14.24 11.65
C ARG A 58 -2.95 -13.84 10.48
N SER A 59 -2.31 -13.29 9.45
CA SER A 59 -2.96 -13.00 8.19
C SER A 59 -2.10 -13.39 7.00
N ARG A 60 -2.75 -13.66 5.88
CA ARG A 60 -2.12 -13.81 4.57
C ARG A 60 -2.90 -13.03 3.55
N THR A 61 -2.20 -12.24 2.75
CA THR A 61 -2.77 -11.51 1.62
C THR A 61 -2.07 -11.99 0.36
N ASP A 62 -2.79 -12.67 -0.53
CA ASP A 62 -2.32 -12.96 -1.88
C ASP A 62 -2.88 -11.92 -2.83
N GLU A 63 -2.04 -11.34 -3.69
CA GLU A 63 -2.42 -10.28 -4.62
C GLU A 63 -1.93 -10.60 -6.04
N SER A 64 -2.77 -10.34 -7.04
CA SER A 64 -2.41 -10.39 -8.46
C SER A 64 -2.75 -9.06 -9.11
N SER A 65 -1.71 -8.34 -9.55
CA SER A 65 -1.83 -6.98 -10.09
C SER A 65 -1.43 -6.89 -11.56
N THR A 66 -2.25 -6.22 -12.36
CA THR A 66 -2.01 -5.94 -13.78
C THR A 66 -1.95 -4.43 -14.00
N TYR A 67 -0.88 -3.95 -14.62
CA TYR A 67 -0.71 -2.53 -14.95
C TYR A 67 -0.98 -2.27 -16.44
N THR A 68 -1.65 -1.17 -16.74
CA THR A 68 -2.01 -0.77 -18.11
C THR A 68 -1.41 0.58 -18.50
N GLY A 69 -1.73 1.08 -19.69
CA GLY A 69 -1.26 2.37 -20.19
C GLY A 69 0.26 2.45 -20.32
N ARG A 70 0.84 3.61 -19.96
CA ARG A 70 2.28 3.88 -20.06
C ARG A 70 3.11 3.00 -19.11
N PHE A 71 2.50 2.48 -18.03
CA PHE A 71 3.17 1.59 -17.07
C PHE A 71 3.21 0.13 -17.51
N LYS A 72 2.41 -0.25 -18.52
CA LYS A 72 2.37 -1.62 -19.02
C LYS A 72 3.77 -2.15 -19.38
N THR A 73 4.55 -1.38 -20.13
CA THR A 73 5.88 -1.78 -20.59
C THR A 73 6.91 -1.77 -19.46
N LEU A 74 6.90 -0.74 -18.61
CA LEU A 74 7.80 -0.62 -17.46
C LEU A 74 7.57 -1.71 -16.41
N ALA A 75 6.32 -2.12 -16.22
CA ALA A 75 5.91 -3.16 -15.28
C ALA A 75 6.04 -4.60 -15.83
N GLY A 76 6.70 -4.81 -16.97
CA GLY A 76 6.93 -6.17 -17.51
C GLY A 76 5.89 -6.68 -18.50
N GLY A 77 5.26 -5.77 -19.26
CA GLY A 77 4.41 -6.10 -20.40
C GLY A 77 2.92 -6.24 -20.09
N GLY A 78 2.45 -5.82 -18.91
CA GLY A 78 1.05 -5.95 -18.50
C GLY A 78 0.61 -7.37 -18.18
N LYS A 79 1.56 -8.27 -17.90
CA LYS A 79 1.23 -9.58 -17.32
C LYS A 79 0.85 -9.40 -15.85
N PRO A 80 -0.09 -10.20 -15.33
CA PRO A 80 -0.37 -10.23 -13.90
C PRO A 80 0.90 -10.54 -13.11
N LYS A 81 1.14 -9.77 -12.06
CA LYS A 81 2.22 -9.98 -11.10
C LYS A 81 1.62 -10.44 -9.79
N ALA A 82 1.98 -11.65 -9.40
CA ALA A 82 1.62 -12.20 -8.11
C ALA A 82 2.59 -11.74 -7.02
N SER A 83 2.06 -11.39 -5.86
CA SER A 83 2.79 -11.18 -4.61
C SER A 83 1.97 -11.73 -3.46
N ALA A 84 2.62 -12.07 -2.35
CA ALA A 84 1.90 -12.38 -1.13
C ALA A 84 2.57 -11.73 0.09
N GLU A 85 1.76 -11.38 1.08
CA GLU A 85 2.22 -10.93 2.38
C GLU A 85 1.68 -11.87 3.45
N ILE A 86 2.53 -12.28 4.38
CA ILE A 86 2.13 -13.02 5.57
C ILE A 86 2.49 -12.19 6.79
N THR A 87 1.51 -11.92 7.64
CA THR A 87 1.71 -11.24 8.92
C THR A 87 1.52 -12.24 10.05
N ARG A 88 2.48 -12.27 10.98
CA ARG A 88 2.45 -13.11 12.17
C ARG A 88 2.61 -12.23 13.40
N LEU A 89 1.51 -11.99 14.13
CA LEU A 89 1.53 -11.15 15.33
C LEU A 89 2.21 -11.87 16.50
N ASP A 90 2.15 -13.19 16.56
CA ASP A 90 2.87 -14.03 17.51
C ASP A 90 4.39 -13.97 17.32
N ARG A 91 4.84 -13.84 16.07
CA ARG A 91 6.26 -13.73 15.70
C ARG A 91 6.73 -12.30 15.46
N GLU A 92 5.80 -11.34 15.52
CA GLU A 92 6.04 -9.91 15.24
C GLU A 92 6.77 -9.66 13.92
N VAL A 93 6.28 -10.28 12.84
CA VAL A 93 6.95 -10.26 11.54
C VAL A 93 5.98 -10.14 10.38
N PHE A 94 6.45 -9.45 9.34
CA PHE A 94 5.90 -9.46 8.00
C PHE A 94 6.85 -10.23 7.08
N TRP A 95 6.32 -11.18 6.32
CA TRP A 95 7.02 -11.76 5.18
C TRP A 95 6.40 -11.30 3.88
N TYR A 96 7.23 -10.80 2.97
CA TYR A 96 6.83 -10.40 1.63
C TYR A 96 7.38 -11.40 0.64
N LEU A 97 6.49 -12.11 -0.05
CA LEU A 97 6.79 -13.21 -0.93
C LEU A 97 6.69 -12.75 -2.40
N ASP A 98 7.66 -13.15 -3.20
CA ASP A 98 7.66 -13.12 -4.66
C ASP A 98 7.53 -14.57 -5.16
N PRO A 99 6.30 -15.05 -5.45
CA PRO A 99 6.08 -16.43 -5.86
C PRO A 99 6.76 -16.81 -7.17
N ALA A 100 6.89 -15.85 -8.10
CA ALA A 100 7.52 -16.10 -9.39
C ALA A 100 9.02 -16.37 -9.24
N LYS A 101 9.68 -15.73 -8.28
CA LYS A 101 11.09 -15.95 -7.98
C LYS A 101 11.36 -16.97 -6.88
N LYS A 102 10.32 -17.46 -6.20
CA LYS A 102 10.44 -18.26 -4.97
C LYS A 102 11.35 -17.58 -3.95
N GLN A 103 11.13 -16.29 -3.75
CA GLN A 103 11.92 -15.48 -2.83
C GLN A 103 10.99 -14.84 -1.81
N TYR A 104 11.52 -14.59 -0.62
CA TYR A 104 10.82 -13.77 0.36
C TYR A 104 11.79 -12.85 1.09
N SER A 105 11.27 -11.73 1.57
CA SER A 105 11.97 -10.85 2.50
C SER A 105 11.20 -10.77 3.80
N GLU A 106 11.89 -10.37 4.86
CA GLU A 106 11.36 -10.30 6.21
C GLU A 106 11.47 -8.87 6.75
N LEU A 107 10.44 -8.40 7.44
CA LEU A 107 10.46 -7.16 8.21
C LEU A 107 9.88 -7.44 9.58
N THR A 108 10.68 -7.31 10.62
CA THR A 108 10.20 -7.44 12.01
C THR A 108 9.48 -6.18 12.44
N PHE A 109 8.61 -6.29 13.44
CA PHE A 109 7.93 -5.13 14.00
C PHE A 109 8.92 -4.18 14.69
N ALA A 110 10.00 -4.72 15.26
CA ALA A 110 11.07 -3.89 15.82
C ALA A 110 11.73 -3.02 14.74
N GLN A 111 12.08 -3.61 13.59
CA GLN A 111 12.61 -2.87 12.45
C GLN A 111 11.62 -1.83 11.92
N LEU A 112 10.33 -2.20 11.81
CA LEU A 112 9.31 -1.25 11.36
C LEU A 112 9.14 -0.09 12.35
N ARG A 113 9.13 -0.35 13.67
CA ARG A 113 9.08 0.70 14.70
C ARG A 113 10.28 1.64 14.61
N GLU A 114 11.48 1.11 14.40
CA GLU A 114 12.69 1.91 14.19
C GLU A 114 12.58 2.78 12.93
N GLN A 115 12.11 2.23 11.82
CA GLN A 115 11.88 2.97 10.57
C GLN A 115 10.85 4.10 10.76
N ILE A 116 9.75 3.84 11.47
CA ILE A 116 8.74 4.85 11.80
C ILE A 116 9.35 5.93 12.70
N ALA A 117 10.10 5.56 13.74
CA ALA A 117 10.74 6.51 14.65
C ALA A 117 11.76 7.39 13.94
N LYS A 118 12.57 6.80 13.05
CA LYS A 118 13.54 7.53 12.23
C LYS A 118 12.83 8.47 11.26
N GLY A 119 11.85 7.99 10.50
CA GLY A 119 11.09 8.83 9.57
C GLY A 119 10.39 10.00 10.27
N MET A 120 9.94 9.79 11.51
CA MET A 120 9.39 10.84 12.36
C MET A 120 10.43 11.87 12.82
N ALA A 121 11.62 11.41 13.23
CA ALA A 121 12.70 12.30 13.62
C ALA A 121 13.20 13.13 12.42
N ASP A 122 13.35 12.49 11.27
CA ASP A 122 13.72 13.13 10.01
C ASP A 122 12.67 14.18 9.63
N ALA A 123 11.37 13.84 9.66
CA ALA A 123 10.29 14.79 9.39
C ALA A 123 10.27 15.98 10.36
N GLN A 124 10.52 15.76 11.66
CA GLN A 124 10.59 16.83 12.65
C GLN A 124 11.81 17.73 12.43
N SER A 125 12.97 17.14 12.11
CA SER A 125 14.19 17.86 11.77
C SER A 125 13.99 18.72 10.54
N GLU A 126 13.39 18.16 9.47
CA GLU A 126 13.02 18.93 8.28
C GLU A 126 12.07 20.06 8.63
N MET A 127 10.97 19.82 9.36
CA MET A 127 10.02 20.89 9.76
C MET A 127 10.64 21.97 10.67
N ALA A 128 11.69 21.65 11.42
CA ALA A 128 12.40 22.61 12.26
C ALA A 128 13.33 23.54 11.46
N LYS A 129 13.70 23.17 10.23
CA LYS A 129 14.51 24.01 9.36
C LYS A 129 13.75 25.28 8.96
N PRO A 130 14.42 26.44 8.92
CA PRO A 130 13.80 27.71 8.53
C PRO A 130 13.16 27.67 7.14
N GLU A 131 13.70 26.89 6.20
CA GLU A 131 13.17 26.77 4.83
C GLU A 131 11.92 25.88 4.72
N ALA A 132 11.67 25.01 5.70
CA ALA A 132 10.51 24.11 5.74
C ALA A 132 9.33 24.69 6.52
N ARG A 133 9.55 25.79 7.26
CA ARG A 133 8.45 26.68 7.63
C ARG A 133 7.83 27.10 6.30
N LYS A 134 6.60 26.63 6.03
CA LYS A 134 5.80 27.20 4.94
C LYS A 134 5.97 28.72 5.07
N PRO A 135 6.24 29.46 3.98
CA PRO A 135 6.23 30.91 4.08
C PRO A 135 4.93 31.26 4.82
N ASP A 136 5.02 32.11 5.84
CA ASP A 136 3.87 32.58 6.65
C ASP A 136 2.77 33.20 5.77
N ASP A 137 3.04 33.29 4.47
CA ASP A 137 2.29 33.81 3.37
C ASP A 137 1.37 32.79 2.68
N VAL A 138 1.22 31.52 3.09
CA VAL A 138 0.18 30.63 2.50
C VAL A 138 -0.79 30.10 3.55
N VAL A 139 -2.07 30.45 3.39
CA VAL A 139 -3.17 29.99 4.23
C VAL A 139 -3.97 28.93 3.49
N THR A 140 -4.01 27.70 4.03
CA THR A 140 -4.86 26.63 3.51
C THR A 140 -6.15 26.55 4.33
N THR A 141 -7.28 26.61 3.64
CA THR A 141 -8.62 26.40 4.20
C THR A 141 -9.13 25.03 3.79
N PHE A 142 -9.80 24.34 4.72
CA PHE A 142 -10.38 23.03 4.50
C PHE A 142 -11.89 23.12 4.65
N LYS A 143 -12.62 22.52 3.72
CA LYS A 143 -14.06 22.33 3.80
C LYS A 143 -14.36 20.84 3.72
N VAL A 144 -15.20 20.35 4.61
CA VAL A 144 -15.63 18.95 4.61
C VAL A 144 -17.14 18.89 4.44
N ASP A 145 -17.58 18.08 3.49
CA ASP A 145 -18.97 17.71 3.32
C ASP A 145 -19.13 16.21 3.51
N VAL A 146 -20.14 15.79 4.26
CA VAL A 146 -20.48 14.37 4.42
C VAL A 146 -21.96 14.23 4.16
N LYS A 147 -22.30 13.39 3.19
CA LYS A 147 -23.65 13.19 2.70
C LYS A 147 -24.03 11.71 2.79
N ARG A 148 -25.02 11.41 3.63
CA ARG A 148 -25.80 10.18 3.52
C ARG A 148 -26.78 10.37 2.36
N THR A 149 -26.58 9.69 1.25
CA THR A 149 -27.33 10.00 0.03
C THR A 149 -28.72 9.38 0.02
N GLY A 150 -28.95 8.36 0.86
CA GLY A 150 -30.16 7.56 0.92
C GLY A 150 -30.28 6.54 -0.21
N LYS A 151 -29.32 6.49 -1.15
CA LYS A 151 -29.30 5.47 -2.20
C LYS A 151 -28.95 4.12 -1.60
N LYS A 152 -29.62 3.08 -2.10
CA LYS A 152 -29.41 1.69 -1.71
C LYS A 152 -29.12 0.85 -2.94
N GLU A 153 -28.16 -0.04 -2.84
CA GLU A 153 -27.73 -0.93 -3.91
C GLU A 153 -27.31 -2.28 -3.31
N THR A 154 -27.46 -3.35 -4.07
CA THR A 154 -26.86 -4.64 -3.71
C THR A 154 -25.56 -4.81 -4.49
N ILE A 155 -24.43 -4.77 -3.81
CA ILE A 155 -23.09 -4.88 -4.41
C ILE A 155 -22.51 -6.23 -4.02
N ASN A 156 -22.25 -7.09 -5.01
CA ASN A 156 -21.70 -8.43 -4.81
C ASN A 156 -22.45 -9.26 -3.74
N GLY A 157 -23.78 -9.11 -3.69
CA GLY A 157 -24.65 -9.81 -2.73
C GLY A 157 -24.83 -9.10 -1.39
N PHE A 158 -24.15 -7.97 -1.15
CA PHE A 158 -24.31 -7.17 0.06
C PHE A 158 -25.27 -6.00 -0.17
N ALA A 159 -26.36 -5.95 0.58
CA ALA A 159 -27.21 -4.77 0.64
C ALA A 159 -26.42 -3.62 1.31
N ALA A 160 -26.29 -2.50 0.60
CA ALA A 160 -25.48 -1.37 1.01
C ALA A 160 -26.20 -0.03 0.83
N GLU A 161 -25.77 0.96 1.59
CA GLU A 161 -26.21 2.35 1.48
C GLU A 161 -25.02 3.26 1.16
N GLU A 162 -25.22 4.24 0.28
CA GLU A 162 -24.18 5.15 -0.20
C GLU A 162 -23.97 6.34 0.73
N PHE A 163 -22.70 6.60 1.03
CA PHE A 163 -22.22 7.75 1.79
C PHE A 163 -21.07 8.40 1.03
N VAL A 164 -21.14 9.71 0.85
CA VAL A 164 -20.11 10.47 0.15
C VAL A 164 -19.48 11.47 1.12
N VAL A 165 -18.16 11.39 1.28
CA VAL A 165 -17.35 12.36 2.02
C VAL A 165 -16.52 13.14 1.00
N THR A 166 -16.65 14.46 1.00
CA THR A 166 -15.86 15.37 0.15
C THR A 166 -15.02 16.29 1.01
N LEU A 167 -13.71 16.24 0.83
CA LEU A 167 -12.75 17.18 1.41
C LEU A 167 -12.25 18.12 0.30
N THR A 168 -12.46 19.42 0.45
CA THR A 168 -11.88 20.43 -0.43
C THR A 168 -10.85 21.22 0.36
N ALA A 169 -9.64 21.33 -0.18
CA ALA A 169 -8.59 22.19 0.35
C ALA A 169 -8.29 23.30 -0.65
N THR A 170 -8.27 24.55 -0.17
CA THR A 170 -7.92 25.73 -0.97
C THR A 170 -6.82 26.50 -0.27
N SER A 171 -5.70 26.69 -0.97
CA SER A 171 -4.54 27.43 -0.50
C SER A 171 -4.50 28.81 -1.13
N LYS A 172 -4.35 29.85 -0.32
CA LYS A 172 -4.25 31.24 -0.76
C LYS A 172 -2.97 31.88 -0.26
N ASP A 173 -2.36 32.69 -1.11
CA ASP A 173 -1.31 33.60 -0.69
C ASP A 173 -1.90 34.68 0.24
N LYS A 174 -1.26 34.94 1.37
CA LYS A 174 -1.74 35.81 2.46
C LYS A 174 -1.55 37.27 2.12
N SER A 175 -0.54 37.60 1.32
CA SER A 175 -0.20 38.97 0.95
C SER A 175 -1.13 39.49 -0.15
N SER A 176 -1.46 38.64 -1.12
CA SER A 176 -2.26 38.99 -2.31
C SER A 176 -3.71 38.47 -2.26
N GLY A 177 -3.99 37.48 -1.40
CA GLY A 177 -5.27 36.78 -1.35
C GLY A 177 -5.52 35.83 -2.53
N GLN A 178 -4.57 35.68 -3.46
CA GLN A 178 -4.71 34.85 -4.65
C GLN A 178 -4.70 33.36 -4.30
N GLU A 179 -5.56 32.58 -4.95
CA GLU A 179 -5.52 31.12 -4.84
C GLU A 179 -4.28 30.58 -5.55
N VAL A 180 -3.42 29.93 -4.79
CA VAL A 180 -2.16 29.33 -5.27
C VAL A 180 -2.27 27.82 -5.45
N GLY A 181 -3.43 27.24 -5.12
CA GLY A 181 -3.76 25.86 -5.44
C GLY A 181 -4.97 25.34 -4.68
N SER A 182 -5.58 24.31 -5.22
CA SER A 182 -6.66 23.58 -4.57
C SER A 182 -6.64 22.10 -4.95
N TYR A 183 -7.21 21.27 -4.10
CA TYR A 183 -7.55 19.90 -4.45
C TYR A 183 -8.88 19.52 -3.78
N THR A 184 -9.59 18.60 -4.42
CA THR A 184 -10.78 17.96 -3.87
C THR A 184 -10.56 16.46 -3.80
N MET A 185 -10.79 15.89 -2.64
CA MET A 185 -10.79 14.46 -2.40
C MET A 185 -12.21 14.02 -2.10
N THR A 186 -12.74 13.08 -2.89
CA THR A 186 -14.06 12.51 -2.71
C THR A 186 -13.91 11.03 -2.37
N MET A 187 -14.48 10.62 -1.25
CA MET A 187 -14.61 9.23 -0.83
C MET A 187 -16.08 8.86 -0.90
N ASP A 188 -16.46 8.10 -1.92
CA ASP A 188 -17.78 7.50 -2.05
C ASP A 188 -17.71 6.06 -1.49
N GLN A 189 -18.52 5.78 -0.48
CA GLN A 189 -18.51 4.55 0.30
C GLN A 189 -19.89 3.92 0.30
N TRP A 190 -19.97 2.68 -0.16
CA TRP A 190 -21.16 1.86 -0.02
C TRP A 190 -21.00 0.95 1.19
N LEU A 191 -21.74 1.23 2.25
CA LEU A 191 -21.59 0.56 3.54
C LEU A 191 -22.65 -0.53 3.72
N SER A 192 -22.23 -1.73 4.12
CA SER A 192 -23.12 -2.82 4.49
C SER A 192 -22.89 -3.27 5.94
N THR A 193 -23.98 -3.45 6.69
CA THR A 193 -23.94 -4.01 8.04
C THR A 193 -23.96 -5.53 8.06
N ALA A 194 -24.14 -6.17 6.90
CA ALA A 194 -24.30 -7.62 6.77
C ALA A 194 -22.99 -8.37 6.47
N VAL A 195 -21.84 -7.68 6.45
CA VAL A 195 -20.54 -8.31 6.20
C VAL A 195 -20.11 -9.10 7.45
N PRO A 196 -19.91 -10.43 7.37
CA PRO A 196 -19.51 -11.25 8.51
C PRO A 196 -18.02 -11.07 8.83
N GLY A 197 -17.58 -11.51 10.01
CA GLY A 197 -16.15 -11.54 10.37
C GLY A 197 -15.53 -10.20 10.77
N GLN A 198 -16.32 -9.12 10.84
CA GLN A 198 -15.79 -7.78 11.14
C GLN A 198 -15.12 -7.69 12.51
N ALA A 199 -15.60 -8.43 13.51
CA ALA A 199 -15.03 -8.42 14.85
C ALA A 199 -13.61 -9.02 14.85
N GLU A 200 -13.40 -10.12 14.14
CA GLU A 200 -12.12 -10.79 13.96
C GLU A 200 -11.13 -9.90 13.20
N VAL A 201 -11.58 -9.27 12.11
CA VAL A 201 -10.76 -8.31 11.34
C VAL A 201 -10.33 -7.12 12.21
N GLN A 202 -11.28 -6.51 12.94
CA GLN A 202 -10.98 -5.40 13.85
C GLN A 202 -10.04 -5.81 14.97
N ALA A 203 -10.24 -6.99 15.58
CA ALA A 203 -9.39 -7.50 16.64
C ALA A 203 -7.95 -7.70 16.16
N PHE A 204 -7.75 -8.30 14.98
CA PHE A 204 -6.44 -8.50 14.39
C PHE A 204 -5.69 -7.17 14.17
N TYR A 205 -6.32 -6.20 13.50
CA TYR A 205 -5.66 -4.92 13.22
C TYR A 205 -5.43 -4.09 14.47
N LYS A 206 -6.32 -4.16 15.47
CA LYS A 206 -6.11 -3.53 16.78
C LYS A 206 -4.90 -4.12 17.50
N GLN A 207 -4.76 -5.44 17.51
CA GLN A 207 -3.58 -6.11 18.09
C GLN A 207 -2.30 -5.75 17.36
N MET A 208 -2.33 -5.70 16.02
CA MET A 208 -1.19 -5.28 15.21
C MET A 208 -0.76 -3.84 15.53
N ALA A 209 -1.72 -2.90 15.60
CA ALA A 209 -1.44 -1.50 15.93
C ALA A 209 -0.81 -1.32 17.31
N ALA A 210 -1.33 -2.04 18.31
CA ALA A 210 -0.78 -2.05 19.67
C ALA A 210 0.67 -2.57 19.68
N LYS A 211 0.96 -3.67 18.98
CA LYS A 211 2.32 -4.25 18.87
C LYS A 211 3.30 -3.35 18.12
N LEU A 212 2.83 -2.58 17.15
CA LEU A 212 3.64 -1.59 16.44
C LEU A 212 3.84 -0.29 17.25
N GLY A 213 3.27 -0.18 18.45
CA GLY A 213 3.38 1.04 19.26
C GLY A 213 2.72 2.24 18.57
N MET A 214 1.76 2.00 17.68
CA MET A 214 1.08 3.06 16.93
C MET A 214 0.02 3.77 17.77
N ASP A 215 -0.46 3.20 18.88
CA ASP A 215 -1.53 3.81 19.69
C ASP A 215 -1.14 5.19 20.27
N PRO A 216 0.02 5.37 20.94
CA PRO A 216 0.43 6.69 21.43
C PRO A 216 0.71 7.68 20.29
N GLN A 217 1.18 7.17 19.15
CA GLN A 217 1.43 8.00 17.97
C GLN A 217 0.13 8.51 17.35
N LEU A 218 -0.86 7.64 17.23
CA LEU A 218 -2.19 7.98 16.74
C LEU A 218 -2.87 8.99 17.66
N GLN A 219 -2.72 8.83 18.98
CA GLN A 219 -3.22 9.80 19.95
C GLN A 219 -2.57 11.18 19.80
N ARG A 220 -1.24 11.24 19.64
CA ARG A 220 -0.53 12.51 19.39
C ARG A 220 -0.97 13.16 18.07
N ALA A 221 -1.06 12.37 17.00
CA ALA A 221 -1.51 12.85 15.70
C ALA A 221 -2.96 13.37 15.76
N ALA A 222 -3.84 12.64 16.46
CA ALA A 222 -5.22 13.07 16.69
C ALA A 222 -5.28 14.38 17.49
N GLY A 223 -4.44 14.54 18.52
CA GLY A 223 -4.33 15.78 19.28
C GLY A 223 -3.88 16.97 18.42
N ALA A 224 -2.86 16.77 17.58
CA ALA A 224 -2.38 17.80 16.65
C ALA A 224 -3.44 18.17 15.60
N ALA A 225 -4.13 17.17 15.04
CA ALA A 225 -5.23 17.38 14.10
C ALA A 225 -6.40 18.14 14.76
N MET A 226 -6.74 17.82 16.00
CA MET A 226 -7.76 18.56 16.76
C MET A 226 -7.35 20.01 17.04
N ALA A 227 -6.07 20.27 17.29
CA ALA A 227 -5.56 21.64 17.48
C ALA A 227 -5.62 22.47 16.18
N MET A 228 -5.30 21.87 15.02
CA MET A 228 -5.30 22.57 13.74
C MET A 228 -6.67 22.66 13.07
N TYR A 229 -7.51 21.63 13.24
CA TYR A 229 -8.72 21.43 12.44
C TYR A 229 -9.96 21.15 13.32
N GLY A 230 -9.91 21.49 14.60
CA GLY A 230 -10.87 21.04 15.62
C GLY A 230 -12.34 21.17 15.23
N ASP A 231 -12.76 22.27 14.60
CA ASP A 231 -14.16 22.45 14.21
C ASP A 231 -14.55 21.59 12.99
N ALA A 232 -13.69 21.50 11.98
CA ALA A 232 -13.89 20.59 10.85
C ALA A 232 -13.89 19.11 11.30
N MET A 233 -13.03 18.76 12.26
CA MET A 233 -12.96 17.41 12.83
C MET A 233 -14.20 17.07 13.67
N LYS A 234 -14.74 18.03 14.44
CA LYS A 234 -16.03 17.85 15.14
C LYS A 234 -17.18 17.63 14.16
N GLU A 235 -17.21 18.38 13.05
CA GLU A 235 -18.23 18.20 12.01
C GLU A 235 -18.12 16.82 11.34
N ILE A 236 -16.90 16.38 10.99
CA ILE A 236 -16.65 15.02 10.49
C ILE A 236 -17.13 13.98 11.49
N ALA A 237 -16.73 14.08 12.76
CA ALA A 237 -17.09 13.11 13.78
C ALA A 237 -18.61 13.03 13.99
N ALA A 238 -19.28 14.18 14.01
CA ALA A 238 -20.74 14.26 14.14
C ALA A 238 -21.47 13.61 12.97
N LYS A 239 -20.93 13.70 11.74
CA LYS A 239 -21.52 13.08 10.54
C LYS A 239 -21.12 11.60 10.36
N MET A 240 -19.94 11.20 10.84
CA MET A 240 -19.43 9.82 10.77
C MET A 240 -20.06 8.88 11.80
N LYS A 241 -20.55 9.37 12.95
CA LYS A 241 -21.17 8.53 14.00
C LYS A 241 -22.34 7.68 13.49
N ASP A 242 -23.00 8.15 12.43
CA ASP A 242 -24.17 7.52 11.81
C ASP A 242 -23.77 6.56 10.67
N MET A 243 -22.48 6.52 10.30
CA MET A 243 -21.91 5.63 9.30
C MET A 243 -21.56 4.30 9.96
N LYS A 244 -22.44 3.31 9.82
CA LYS A 244 -22.25 1.95 10.34
C LYS A 244 -22.07 0.97 9.19
N GLY A 245 -21.24 -0.04 9.42
CA GLY A 245 -21.01 -1.13 8.49
C GLY A 245 -19.63 -1.10 7.85
N TYR A 246 -19.38 -2.11 7.04
CA TYR A 246 -18.14 -2.30 6.30
C TYR A 246 -18.31 -1.80 4.86
N PRO A 247 -17.32 -1.10 4.28
CA PRO A 247 -17.39 -0.67 2.90
C PRO A 247 -17.30 -1.87 1.95
N VAL A 248 -18.37 -2.11 1.19
CA VAL A 248 -18.42 -3.17 0.17
C VAL A 248 -18.06 -2.65 -1.23
N ARG A 249 -18.07 -1.32 -1.39
CA ARG A 249 -17.43 -0.58 -2.48
C ARG A 249 -16.90 0.75 -1.95
N SER A 250 -15.66 1.06 -2.27
CA SER A 250 -15.00 2.32 -1.93
C SER A 250 -14.45 2.96 -3.20
N THR A 251 -14.87 4.17 -3.51
CA THR A 251 -14.28 4.98 -4.59
C THR A 251 -13.59 6.18 -3.98
N LEU A 252 -12.28 6.27 -4.15
CA LEU A 252 -11.47 7.44 -3.83
C LEU A 252 -11.16 8.19 -5.11
N THR A 253 -11.62 9.43 -5.21
CA THR A 253 -11.30 10.33 -6.32
C THR A 253 -10.54 11.54 -5.77
N ILE A 254 -9.34 11.79 -6.30
CA ILE A 254 -8.56 12.99 -6.02
C ILE A 254 -8.55 13.81 -7.29
N GLN A 255 -9.12 15.01 -7.22
CA GLN A 255 -9.08 16.02 -8.26
C GLN A 255 -8.15 17.12 -7.81
N LEU A 256 -7.10 17.36 -8.59
CA LEU A 256 -6.32 18.57 -8.43
C LEU A 256 -7.11 19.70 -9.09
N GLY A 257 -7.23 20.84 -8.40
CA GLY A 257 -7.76 22.06 -8.99
C GLY A 257 -6.88 22.52 -10.16
N ALA A 258 -7.18 23.67 -10.77
CA ALA A 258 -6.25 24.25 -11.74
C ALA A 258 -4.90 24.50 -11.03
N VAL A 259 -3.90 23.69 -11.35
CA VAL A 259 -2.55 23.74 -10.79
C VAL A 259 -1.75 24.71 -11.64
N LEU A 260 -1.31 25.80 -11.00
CA LEU A 260 -0.17 26.63 -11.35
C LEU A 260 -0.32 27.50 -12.61
N THR A 261 0.10 28.77 -12.50
CA THR A 261 0.34 29.57 -13.71
C THR A 261 1.36 28.83 -14.59
N PRO A 262 1.37 29.05 -15.92
CA PRO A 262 2.36 28.42 -16.81
C PRO A 262 3.82 28.56 -16.33
N GLU A 263 4.11 29.64 -15.60
CA GLU A 263 5.41 29.92 -14.98
C GLU A 263 5.73 28.97 -13.82
N GLN A 264 4.76 28.74 -12.94
CA GLN A 264 4.89 27.84 -11.80
C GLN A 264 4.94 26.36 -12.22
N GLN A 265 4.23 25.99 -13.29
CA GLN A 265 4.33 24.69 -13.94
C GLN A 265 5.75 24.48 -14.51
N ALA A 266 6.29 25.48 -15.21
CA ALA A 266 7.64 25.44 -15.75
C ALA A 266 8.72 25.39 -14.66
N GLU A 267 8.49 26.02 -13.51
CA GLU A 267 9.41 25.97 -12.37
C GLU A 267 9.42 24.60 -11.68
N LEU A 268 8.24 23.98 -11.51
CA LEU A 268 8.13 22.64 -10.95
C LEU A 268 8.74 21.58 -11.88
N GLU A 269 8.51 21.70 -13.19
CA GLU A 269 9.14 20.86 -14.21
C GLU A 269 10.66 21.03 -14.24
N LYS A 270 11.16 22.27 -14.08
CA LYS A 270 12.60 22.54 -13.93
C LYS A 270 13.18 21.91 -12.66
N LYS A 271 12.51 22.02 -11.51
CA LYS A 271 12.96 21.42 -10.24
C LYS A 271 12.99 19.89 -10.32
N GLN A 272 11.93 19.28 -10.86
CA GLN A 272 11.87 17.83 -11.04
C GLN A 272 12.89 17.33 -12.07
N ALA A 273 13.14 18.08 -13.16
CA ALA A 273 14.18 17.75 -14.13
C ALA A 273 15.59 17.88 -13.53
N ALA A 274 15.83 18.90 -12.69
CA ALA A 274 17.10 19.08 -12.00
C ALA A 274 17.36 17.97 -10.96
N GLU A 275 16.34 17.57 -10.20
CA GLU A 275 16.43 16.45 -9.25
C GLU A 275 16.64 15.10 -9.96
N GLN A 276 15.96 14.87 -11.10
CA GLN A 276 16.18 13.68 -11.91
C GLN A 276 17.57 13.65 -12.56
N GLN A 277 18.09 14.81 -12.98
CA GLN A 277 19.46 14.92 -13.49
C GLN A 277 20.49 14.70 -12.39
N ALA A 278 20.29 15.27 -11.19
CA ALA A 278 21.14 15.05 -10.03
C ALA A 278 21.14 13.56 -9.62
N ALA A 279 19.97 12.92 -9.55
CA ALA A 279 19.85 11.49 -9.26
C ALA A 279 20.48 10.61 -10.36
N ALA A 280 20.38 11.01 -11.63
CA ALA A 280 21.01 10.31 -12.74
C ALA A 280 22.54 10.49 -12.76
N GLU A 281 23.06 11.65 -12.36
CA GLU A 281 24.49 11.90 -12.21
C GLU A 281 25.07 11.18 -10.99
N GLU A 282 24.35 11.14 -9.88
CA GLU A 282 24.75 10.39 -8.69
C GLU A 282 24.75 8.88 -8.97
N LYS A 283 23.77 8.40 -9.75
CA LYS A 283 23.73 7.02 -10.23
C LYS A 283 24.87 6.71 -11.22
N LYS A 284 25.19 7.62 -12.14
CA LYS A 284 26.35 7.49 -13.03
C LYS A 284 27.68 7.48 -12.29
N LYS A 285 27.84 8.27 -11.22
CA LYS A 285 29.03 8.25 -10.37
C LYS A 285 29.15 6.91 -9.62
N LYS A 286 28.05 6.42 -9.03
CA LYS A 286 28.00 5.11 -8.36
C LYS A 286 28.21 3.93 -9.32
N ASP A 287 27.74 4.04 -10.56
CA ASP A 287 27.95 3.01 -11.59
C ASP A 287 29.39 3.07 -12.14
N ALA A 288 29.98 4.26 -12.30
CA ALA A 288 31.39 4.42 -12.71
C ALA A 288 32.39 3.93 -11.64
N GLU A 289 32.08 4.12 -10.35
CA GLU A 289 32.86 3.55 -9.24
C GLU A 289 32.77 2.02 -9.20
N LYS A 290 31.61 1.44 -9.54
CA LYS A 290 31.43 -0.02 -9.68
C LYS A 290 32.12 -0.59 -10.91
N ASP A 291 32.13 0.13 -12.03
CA ASP A 291 32.82 -0.27 -13.25
C ASP A 291 34.35 -0.18 -13.10
N ALA A 292 34.86 0.81 -12.35
CA ALA A 292 36.28 0.89 -11.98
C ALA A 292 36.71 -0.28 -11.07
N ALA A 293 35.86 -0.69 -10.13
CA ALA A 293 36.09 -1.88 -9.30
C ALA A 293 36.02 -3.20 -10.11
N ALA A 294 35.19 -3.27 -11.15
CA ALA A 294 35.09 -4.43 -12.04
C ALA A 294 36.26 -4.51 -13.03
N GLN A 295 36.80 -3.38 -13.50
CA GLN A 295 38.00 -3.33 -14.36
C GLN A 295 39.27 -3.76 -13.63
N GLY A 296 39.38 -3.53 -12.32
CA GLY A 296 40.48 -4.05 -11.49
C GLY A 296 40.53 -5.59 -11.45
N ASN A 297 39.36 -6.24 -11.39
CA ASN A 297 39.26 -7.71 -11.43
C ASN A 297 39.40 -8.29 -12.84
N ALA A 298 39.01 -7.56 -13.89
CA ALA A 298 39.18 -7.99 -15.28
C ALA A 298 40.66 -7.92 -15.73
N ALA A 299 41.45 -6.97 -15.20
CA ALA A 299 42.89 -6.91 -15.44
C ALA A 299 43.65 -8.11 -14.82
N GLN A 300 43.16 -8.66 -13.70
CA GLN A 300 43.67 -9.93 -13.14
C GLN A 300 43.28 -11.15 -13.99
N SER A 301 42.11 -11.13 -14.63
CA SER A 301 41.64 -12.21 -15.52
C SER A 301 42.30 -12.20 -16.92
N LEU A 302 42.82 -11.06 -17.38
CA LEU A 302 43.55 -10.95 -18.65
C LEU A 302 44.98 -11.52 -18.56
N ALA A 303 45.52 -11.69 -17.36
CA ALA A 303 46.76 -12.45 -17.13
C ALA A 303 46.58 -13.98 -17.28
N SER A 304 45.33 -14.47 -17.38
CA SER A 304 45.01 -15.91 -17.55
C SER A 304 44.51 -16.30 -18.95
N GLY A 305 44.63 -15.42 -19.95
CA GLY A 305 44.65 -15.81 -21.38
C GLY A 305 43.40 -16.49 -21.95
N ASN A 306 42.25 -15.80 -22.04
CA ASN A 306 41.14 -16.25 -22.88
C ASN A 306 40.42 -15.07 -23.55
N VAL A 307 40.35 -15.07 -24.89
CA VAL A 307 39.78 -13.99 -25.71
C VAL A 307 38.58 -14.52 -26.50
N SER A 308 37.36 -14.08 -26.17
CA SER A 308 36.22 -14.15 -27.09
C SER A 308 35.22 -13.02 -26.81
N GLY A 309 34.84 -12.25 -27.84
CA GLY A 309 33.65 -11.39 -27.81
C GLY A 309 33.90 -9.88 -27.89
N ALA A 310 34.23 -9.37 -29.09
CA ALA A 310 34.27 -7.92 -29.35
C ALA A 310 33.44 -7.54 -30.59
N VAL A 311 32.12 -7.77 -30.56
CA VAL A 311 31.14 -7.17 -31.50
C VAL A 311 29.81 -6.95 -30.77
N GLY A 312 29.65 -5.85 -30.02
CA GLY A 312 28.39 -5.57 -29.30
C GLY A 312 28.06 -4.10 -29.03
N GLY A 313 29.04 -3.18 -29.10
CA GLY A 313 28.87 -1.81 -28.58
C GLY A 313 28.10 -0.83 -29.48
N PHE A 314 28.11 -1.01 -30.81
CA PHE A 314 27.64 0.04 -31.72
C PHE A 314 26.17 -0.13 -32.19
N LEU A 315 25.68 -1.37 -32.27
CA LEU A 315 24.30 -1.68 -32.66
C LEU A 315 23.28 -1.41 -31.52
N GLY A 316 23.65 -1.68 -30.26
CA GLY A 316 22.78 -1.42 -29.10
C GLY A 316 22.48 0.06 -28.89
N ARG A 317 23.47 0.95 -29.13
CA ARG A 317 23.29 2.41 -28.99
C ARG A 317 22.36 3.01 -30.04
N ARG A 318 22.31 2.47 -31.26
CA ARG A 318 21.40 2.96 -32.31
C ARG A 318 19.96 2.48 -32.11
N LEU A 319 19.76 1.30 -31.54
CA LEU A 319 18.44 0.78 -31.21
C LEU A 319 17.79 1.54 -30.03
N ALA A 320 18.60 1.90 -29.01
CA ALA A 320 18.15 2.72 -27.89
C ALA A 320 17.69 4.13 -28.31
N LYS A 321 18.46 4.80 -29.20
CA LYS A 321 18.07 6.13 -29.71
C LYS A 321 16.81 6.11 -30.58
N ALA A 322 16.55 5.02 -31.30
CA ALA A 322 15.32 4.87 -32.09
C ALA A 322 14.09 4.63 -31.19
N ALA A 323 14.27 3.91 -30.08
CA ALA A 323 13.22 3.68 -29.09
C ALA A 323 12.85 4.97 -28.31
N GLU A 324 13.84 5.79 -27.93
CA GLU A 324 13.61 7.11 -27.32
C GLU A 324 12.85 8.06 -28.25
N LYS A 325 13.21 8.10 -29.55
CA LYS A 325 12.56 9.01 -30.52
C LYS A 325 11.09 8.63 -30.77
N LYS A 326 10.76 7.33 -30.70
CA LYS A 326 9.38 6.82 -30.83
C LYS A 326 8.55 6.98 -29.55
N ALA A 327 9.21 6.95 -28.38
CA ALA A 327 8.58 7.25 -27.09
C ALA A 327 8.22 8.74 -26.94
N ASN A 328 9.09 9.65 -27.43
CA ASN A 328 8.83 11.08 -27.39
C ASN A 328 7.74 11.56 -28.38
N ALA A 329 7.63 10.95 -29.56
CA ALA A 329 6.58 11.31 -30.53
C ALA A 329 5.16 10.94 -30.05
N ASN A 330 5.01 9.85 -29.27
CA ASN A 330 3.74 9.45 -28.66
C ASN A 330 3.41 10.24 -27.37
N ALA A 331 4.36 11.01 -26.83
CA ALA A 331 4.10 11.89 -25.69
C ALA A 331 3.38 13.18 -26.11
N GLN A 332 3.52 13.60 -27.37
CA GLN A 332 2.90 14.82 -27.92
C GLN A 332 1.45 14.64 -28.41
N SER A 333 0.98 13.42 -28.68
CA SER A 333 -0.38 13.18 -29.22
C SER A 333 -1.46 12.90 -28.17
N ASN A 334 -1.12 12.89 -26.88
CA ASN A 334 -2.06 12.66 -25.77
C ASN A 334 -2.05 13.80 -24.73
N ALA A 335 -1.65 15.01 -25.14
CA ALA A 335 -1.92 16.21 -24.35
C ALA A 335 -3.44 16.42 -24.35
N GLY A 336 -4.07 16.17 -23.20
CA GLY A 336 -5.50 16.36 -23.00
C GLY A 336 -5.94 17.78 -23.35
N THR A 337 -7.19 17.90 -23.77
CA THR A 337 -7.86 19.16 -24.08
C THR A 337 -7.63 20.19 -22.96
N PRO A 338 -7.28 21.44 -23.28
CA PRO A 338 -7.18 22.50 -22.27
C PRO A 338 -8.50 22.62 -21.50
N GLY A 339 -8.48 22.35 -20.18
CA GLY A 339 -9.64 22.54 -19.29
C GLY A 339 -10.10 21.33 -18.46
N SER A 340 -9.55 20.12 -18.61
CA SER A 340 -9.90 19.01 -17.69
C SER A 340 -8.97 18.98 -16.47
N SER A 341 -9.53 19.10 -15.26
CA SER A 341 -8.78 18.89 -14.02
C SER A 341 -8.15 17.49 -13.98
N ALA A 342 -6.89 17.42 -13.56
CA ALA A 342 -6.18 16.17 -13.34
C ALA A 342 -6.89 15.38 -12.23
N SER A 343 -7.33 14.15 -12.53
CA SER A 343 -7.95 13.29 -11.52
C SER A 343 -7.30 11.91 -11.42
N ILE A 344 -7.27 11.38 -10.21
CA ILE A 344 -6.91 10.01 -9.87
C ILE A 344 -8.14 9.39 -9.23
N THR A 345 -8.53 8.19 -9.67
CA THR A 345 -9.64 7.44 -9.10
C THR A 345 -9.19 6.02 -8.78
N VAL A 346 -9.52 5.54 -7.59
CA VAL A 346 -9.30 4.17 -7.14
C VAL A 346 -10.63 3.62 -6.65
N VAL A 347 -11.10 2.54 -7.27
CA VAL A 347 -12.33 1.84 -6.90
C VAL A 347 -11.94 0.48 -6.33
N THR A 348 -12.34 0.18 -5.11
CA THR A 348 -12.16 -1.13 -4.46
C THR A 348 -13.51 -1.73 -4.14
N ASP A 349 -13.75 -2.93 -4.65
CA ASP A 349 -14.96 -3.72 -4.44
C ASP A 349 -14.66 -4.94 -3.57
N LEU A 350 -15.47 -5.15 -2.53
CA LEU A 350 -15.51 -6.40 -1.79
C LEU A 350 -16.30 -7.41 -2.63
N VAL A 351 -15.61 -8.43 -3.13
CA VAL A 351 -16.18 -9.44 -4.02
C VAL A 351 -16.88 -10.54 -3.22
N SER A 352 -16.26 -10.99 -2.13
CA SER A 352 -16.85 -12.01 -1.26
C SER A 352 -16.23 -11.97 0.14
N VAL A 353 -16.99 -12.45 1.13
CA VAL A 353 -16.48 -12.74 2.47
C VAL A 353 -17.03 -14.09 2.93
N THR A 354 -16.15 -14.93 3.43
CA THR A 354 -16.52 -16.20 4.07
C THR A 354 -15.88 -16.30 5.45
N THR A 355 -16.53 -17.03 6.35
CA THR A 355 -16.01 -17.33 7.67
C THR A 355 -16.00 -18.84 7.88
N GLY A 356 -14.97 -19.38 8.52
CA GLY A 356 -14.88 -20.81 8.83
C GLY A 356 -13.45 -21.33 8.88
N ALA A 357 -13.28 -22.62 8.59
CA ALA A 357 -11.96 -23.21 8.44
C ALA A 357 -11.27 -22.67 7.18
N THR A 358 -9.96 -22.44 7.25
CA THR A 358 -9.14 -22.02 6.10
C THR A 358 -8.03 -23.02 5.84
N THR A 359 -7.69 -23.21 4.57
CA THR A 359 -6.53 -24.00 4.11
C THR A 359 -5.30 -23.14 3.83
N ALA A 360 -5.41 -21.81 4.04
CA ALA A 360 -4.28 -20.91 3.84
C ALA A 360 -3.12 -21.24 4.79
N SER A 361 -1.92 -21.33 4.24
CA SER A 361 -0.68 -21.40 5.03
C SER A 361 -0.27 -20.00 5.47
N PHE A 362 0.11 -19.88 6.74
CA PHE A 362 0.66 -18.66 7.36
C PHE A 362 2.15 -18.78 7.68
N ASP A 363 2.83 -19.67 6.97
CA ASP A 363 4.28 -19.84 7.00
C ASP A 363 4.82 -19.72 5.57
N VAL A 364 6.05 -19.25 5.45
CA VAL A 364 6.76 -19.18 4.18
C VAL A 364 6.91 -20.61 3.62
N PRO A 365 6.59 -20.86 2.33
CA PRO A 365 6.81 -22.17 1.73
C PRO A 365 8.28 -22.60 1.83
N SER A 366 8.53 -23.87 2.13
CA SER A 366 9.88 -24.37 2.42
C SER A 366 10.86 -24.27 1.23
N ASP A 367 10.36 -24.11 0.01
CA ASP A 367 11.15 -23.95 -1.20
C ASP A 367 11.48 -22.48 -1.54
N PHE A 368 11.09 -21.53 -0.68
CA PHE A 368 11.40 -20.11 -0.88
C PHE A 368 12.73 -19.73 -0.23
N LYS A 369 13.52 -18.93 -0.94
CA LYS A 369 14.81 -18.40 -0.45
C LYS A 369 14.62 -17.02 0.20
N LYS A 370 15.15 -16.83 1.41
CA LYS A 370 15.23 -15.51 2.03
C LYS A 370 16.19 -14.61 1.25
N VAL A 371 15.76 -13.40 0.95
CA VAL A 371 16.58 -12.33 0.35
C VAL A 371 16.52 -11.08 1.21
N GLU A 372 17.57 -10.26 1.14
CA GLU A 372 17.54 -8.94 1.76
C GLU A 372 16.48 -8.07 1.10
N ARG A 373 15.76 -7.32 1.94
CA ARG A 373 14.85 -6.29 1.48
C ARG A 373 15.68 -5.13 0.94
N LYS A 374 15.56 -4.85 -0.36
CA LYS A 374 16.24 -3.73 -1.02
C LYS A 374 15.59 -2.40 -0.74
#